data_AF-A0A3B5LVZ6-F1
#
_entry.id   AF-A0A3B5LVZ6-F1
#
_cell.length_a   1.000
_cell.length_b   1.000
_cell.length_c   1.000
_cell.angle_alpha   90.00
_cell.angle_beta   90.00
_cell.angle_gamma   90.00
#
_symmetry.space_group_name_H-M   'P 1'
#
loop_
_entity.id
_entity.type
_entity.pdbx_description
1 polymer ?
#
loop_
_entity_poly.entity_id
_entity_poly.type
_entity_poly.pdbx_seq_one_letter_code
_entity_poly.pdbx_strand_id
1 'polypeptide(L)'
;MEFLLGNPFSTPVGQRIDRATSGSLESEDWGLNMEICDIINETDEGPRDAVKAIKKRIVGNKNFREIMLALTVLETCVKNCGHRFHVLVASQEFVEGVLVRSILPKYNPPTALHDRVLSLIQVYLCRCSHTSVTRASSCRRPHQSKYLISSPSQ
;
A
#
# COMPACT_ATOMS: atom_id res chain seq x y z
N MET A 1 -0.10 -11.85 -19.01
CA MET A 1 1.33 -12.02 -19.37
C MET A 1 2.20 -11.44 -18.25
N GLU A 2 2.12 -12.01 -17.04
CA GLU A 2 2.88 -11.58 -15.84
C GLU A 2 4.04 -12.55 -15.50
N PHE A 3 4.14 -13.68 -16.23
CA PHE A 3 5.05 -14.78 -15.92
C PHE A 3 6.54 -14.50 -16.25
N LEU A 4 6.84 -13.38 -16.93
CA LEU A 4 8.20 -12.98 -17.30
C LEU A 4 8.78 -11.88 -16.39
N LEU A 5 8.01 -11.37 -15.43
CA LEU A 5 8.51 -10.40 -14.46
C LEU A 5 9.14 -11.19 -13.31
N GLY A 6 10.46 -11.07 -13.16
CA GLY A 6 11.22 -11.69 -12.07
C GLY A 6 10.60 -11.41 -10.70
N ASN A 7 10.93 -12.24 -9.71
CA ASN A 7 10.40 -12.13 -8.36
C ASN A 7 10.51 -10.68 -7.82
N PRO A 8 9.41 -9.98 -7.47
CA PRO A 8 9.48 -8.62 -6.94
C PRO A 8 10.38 -8.43 -5.72
N PHE A 9 10.68 -9.50 -4.98
CA PHE A 9 11.61 -9.47 -3.85
C PHE A 9 13.08 -9.70 -4.24
N SER A 10 13.41 -9.90 -5.51
CA SER A 10 14.82 -10.03 -5.95
C SER A 10 15.50 -8.70 -6.23
N THR A 11 14.74 -7.61 -6.39
CA THR A 11 15.29 -6.26 -6.62
C THR A 11 15.89 -5.68 -5.34
N PRO A 12 16.80 -4.68 -5.42
CA PRO A 12 17.42 -4.10 -4.22
C PRO A 12 16.39 -3.60 -3.18
N VAL A 13 15.42 -2.81 -3.62
CA VAL A 13 14.32 -2.32 -2.75
C VAL A 13 13.38 -3.45 -2.34
N GLY A 14 13.13 -4.42 -3.23
CA GLY A 14 12.28 -5.57 -2.97
C GLY A 14 12.79 -6.44 -1.83
N GLN A 15 14.10 -6.68 -1.77
CA GLN A 15 14.74 -7.43 -0.67
C GLN A 15 14.58 -6.72 0.68
N ARG A 16 14.66 -5.38 0.69
CA ARG A 16 14.45 -4.58 1.90
C ARG A 16 13.00 -4.62 2.35
N ILE A 17 12.06 -4.51 1.42
CA ILE A 17 10.64 -4.65 1.70
C ILE A 17 10.32 -6.05 2.25
N ASP A 18 10.88 -7.11 1.65
CA ASP A 18 10.67 -8.49 2.10
C ASP A 18 11.08 -8.65 3.58
N ARG A 19 12.26 -8.13 3.94
CA ARG A 19 12.79 -8.13 5.32
C ARG A 19 11.98 -7.25 6.27
N ALA A 20 11.68 -6.00 5.88
CA ALA A 20 10.94 -5.03 6.69
C ALA A 20 9.49 -5.45 6.97
N THR A 21 8.97 -6.41 6.19
CA THR A 21 7.61 -6.92 6.29
C THR A 21 7.56 -8.38 6.69
N SER A 22 8.65 -8.93 7.24
CA SER A 22 8.66 -10.33 7.72
C SER A 22 7.69 -10.51 8.89
N GLY A 23 6.89 -11.59 8.84
CA GLY A 23 5.98 -11.96 9.92
C GLY A 23 6.69 -12.32 11.23
N SER A 24 8.01 -12.50 11.21
CA SER A 24 8.83 -12.79 12.39
C SER A 24 9.29 -11.56 13.16
N LEU A 25 9.14 -10.35 12.60
CA LEU A 25 9.52 -9.12 13.30
C LEU A 25 8.62 -8.91 14.51
N GLU A 26 9.12 -8.36 15.61
CA GLU A 26 8.32 -8.01 16.80
C GLU A 26 7.64 -6.64 16.70
N SER A 27 8.24 -5.73 15.92
CA SER A 27 7.73 -4.39 15.63
C SER A 27 8.30 -3.90 14.29
N GLU A 28 7.90 -2.70 13.86
CA GLU A 28 8.42 -2.06 12.66
C GLU A 28 9.94 -1.82 12.73
N ASP A 29 10.65 -2.24 11.69
CA ASP A 29 12.05 -1.87 11.50
C ASP A 29 12.14 -0.50 10.80
N TRP A 30 12.18 0.57 11.60
CA TRP A 30 12.26 1.93 11.07
C TRP A 30 13.55 2.19 10.28
N GLY A 31 14.64 1.49 10.61
CA GLY A 31 15.89 1.59 9.86
C GLY A 31 15.71 1.09 8.43
N LEU A 32 15.13 -0.10 8.27
CA LEU A 32 14.80 -0.63 6.94
C LEU A 32 13.76 0.22 6.21
N ASN A 33 12.77 0.77 6.91
CA ASN A 33 11.74 1.62 6.29
C ASN A 33 12.35 2.90 5.69
N MET A 34 13.32 3.51 6.36
CA MET A 34 14.02 4.69 5.84
C MET A 34 14.96 4.31 4.69
N GLU A 35 15.71 3.20 4.81
CA GLU A 35 16.54 2.69 3.70
C GLU A 35 15.71 2.42 2.43
N ILE A 36 14.47 1.90 2.58
CA ILE A 36 13.54 1.73 1.47
C ILE A 36 13.20 3.08 0.82
N CYS A 37 12.94 4.12 1.61
CA CYS A 37 12.64 5.46 1.09
C CYS A 37 13.84 6.04 0.32
N ASP A 38 15.05 5.86 0.84
CA ASP A 38 16.28 6.31 0.19
C ASP A 38 16.44 5.63 -1.17
N ILE A 39 16.33 4.30 -1.25
CA ILE A 39 16.42 3.56 -2.52
C ILE A 39 15.34 4.03 -3.52
N ILE A 40 14.11 4.28 -3.06
CA ILE A 40 13.02 4.78 -3.92
C ILE A 40 13.36 6.15 -4.50
N ASN A 41 13.98 7.04 -3.71
CA ASN A 41 14.27 8.41 -4.12
C ASN A 41 15.55 8.51 -4.98
N GLU A 42 16.56 7.68 -4.70
CA GLU A 42 17.88 7.77 -5.31
C GLU A 42 18.03 6.97 -6.60
N THR A 43 17.16 5.98 -6.84
CA THR A 43 17.26 5.09 -8.00
C THR A 43 16.14 5.32 -9.01
N ASP A 44 16.41 5.01 -10.28
CA ASP A 44 15.40 5.20 -11.30
C ASP A 44 14.25 4.19 -11.19
N GLU A 45 14.58 2.93 -10.91
CA GLU A 45 13.59 1.85 -10.85
C GLU A 45 13.00 1.63 -9.47
N GLY A 46 13.58 2.23 -8.43
CA GLY A 46 13.13 2.15 -7.04
C GLY A 46 11.63 2.31 -6.85
N PRO A 47 10.98 3.36 -7.40
CA PRO A 47 9.54 3.54 -7.26
C PRO A 47 8.71 2.38 -7.83
N ARG A 48 9.06 1.89 -9.03
CA ARG A 48 8.31 0.83 -9.72
C ARG A 48 8.51 -0.51 -9.03
N ASP A 49 9.73 -0.81 -8.61
CA ASP A 49 10.06 -2.06 -7.95
C ASP A 49 9.48 -2.13 -6.53
N ALA A 50 9.50 -1.01 -5.79
CA ALA A 50 8.85 -0.93 -4.49
C ALA A 50 7.36 -1.20 -4.56
N VAL A 51 6.66 -0.60 -5.54
CA VAL A 51 5.23 -0.82 -5.75
C VAL A 51 4.91 -2.29 -6.03
N LYS A 52 5.72 -2.96 -6.87
CA LYS A 52 5.56 -4.40 -7.15
C LYS A 52 5.79 -5.26 -5.91
N ALA A 53 6.81 -4.96 -5.12
CA ALA A 53 7.13 -5.70 -3.89
C ALA A 53 6.03 -5.53 -2.83
N ILE A 54 5.54 -4.29 -2.61
CA ILE A 54 4.42 -4.01 -1.70
C ILE A 54 3.15 -4.73 -2.17
N LYS A 55 2.82 -4.65 -3.46
CA LYS A 55 1.69 -5.37 -4.06
C LYS A 55 1.79 -6.87 -3.80
N LYS A 56 2.97 -7.47 -4.01
CA LYS A 56 3.22 -8.89 -3.76
C LYS A 56 3.02 -9.27 -2.28
N ARG A 57 3.46 -8.42 -1.35
CA ARG A 57 3.32 -8.70 0.09
C ARG A 57 1.87 -8.63 0.57
N ILE A 58 1.05 -7.77 -0.02
CA ILE A 58 -0.35 -7.55 0.41
C ILE A 58 -1.31 -8.51 -0.30
N VAL A 59 -1.23 -8.61 -1.63
CA VAL A 59 -2.26 -9.31 -2.41
C VAL A 59 -2.15 -10.82 -2.23
N GLY A 60 -3.22 -11.42 -1.71
CA GLY A 60 -3.31 -12.87 -1.51
C GLY A 60 -2.62 -13.38 -0.25
N ASN A 61 -1.98 -12.50 0.52
CA ASN A 61 -1.40 -12.85 1.81
C ASN A 61 -2.50 -13.00 2.87
N LYS A 62 -2.37 -14.01 3.74
CA LYS A 62 -3.29 -14.25 4.86
C LYS A 62 -2.67 -13.89 6.21
N ASN A 63 -1.37 -13.59 6.23
CA ASN A 63 -0.69 -13.14 7.42
C ASN A 63 -0.96 -11.65 7.62
N PHE A 64 -1.90 -11.32 8.50
CA PHE A 64 -2.28 -9.93 8.76
C PHE A 64 -1.13 -9.09 9.33
N ARG A 65 -0.18 -9.70 10.05
CA ARG A 65 1.00 -9.00 10.56
C ARG A 65 1.87 -8.48 9.42
N GLU A 66 2.16 -9.35 8.46
CA GLU A 66 2.89 -9.02 7.25
C GLU A 66 2.20 -7.92 6.43
N ILE A 67 0.87 -7.99 6.30
CA ILE A 67 0.08 -6.96 5.61
C ILE A 67 0.17 -5.62 6.36
N MET A 68 0.02 -5.62 7.68
CA MET A 68 0.10 -4.39 8.49
C MET A 68 1.48 -3.73 8.38
N LEU A 69 2.56 -4.51 8.45
CA LEU A 69 3.92 -4.01 8.24
C LEU A 69 4.08 -3.41 6.84
N ALA A 70 3.54 -4.07 5.81
CA ALA A 70 3.58 -3.55 4.43
C ALA A 70 2.79 -2.24 4.26
N LEU A 71 1.66 -2.10 4.95
CA LEU A 71 0.90 -0.85 4.99
C LEU A 71 1.67 0.27 5.71
N THR A 72 2.45 -0.06 6.74
CA THR A 72 3.33 0.91 7.40
C THR A 72 4.52 1.32 6.52
N VAL A 73 5.14 0.39 5.79
CA VAL A 73 6.13 0.71 4.75
C VAL A 73 5.52 1.66 3.71
N LEU A 74 4.33 1.32 3.19
CA LEU A 74 3.62 2.16 2.22
C LEU A 74 3.35 3.57 2.76
N GLU A 75 2.84 3.69 4.00
CA GLU A 75 2.62 4.99 4.64
C GLU A 75 3.91 5.80 4.75
N THR A 76 5.00 5.15 5.14
CA THR A 76 6.31 5.79 5.30
C THR A 76 6.83 6.30 3.96
N CYS A 77 6.75 5.49 2.90
CA CYS A 77 7.14 5.90 1.55
C CYS A 77 6.27 7.05 1.01
N VAL A 78 4.96 7.05 1.30
CA VAL A 78 4.10 8.17 0.90
C VAL A 78 4.51 9.47 1.58
N LYS A 79 4.94 9.43 2.85
CA LYS A 79 5.38 10.60 3.61
C LYS A 79 6.77 11.11 3.21
N ASN A 80 7.66 10.22 2.79
CA ASN A 80 9.08 10.53 2.62
C ASN A 80 9.58 10.47 1.16
N CYS A 81 8.80 9.92 0.23
CA CYS A 81 9.19 9.83 -1.17
C CYS A 81 8.55 10.92 -2.04
N GLY A 82 9.17 11.17 -3.19
CA GLY A 82 8.73 12.18 -4.14
C GLY A 82 7.61 11.75 -5.10
N HIS A 83 7.26 12.68 -5.99
CA HIS A 83 6.18 12.56 -6.96
C HIS A 83 6.24 11.27 -7.81
N ARG A 84 7.45 10.81 -8.19
CA ARG A 84 7.66 9.59 -8.99
C ARG A 84 7.02 8.35 -8.34
N PHE A 85 7.05 8.26 -7.02
CA PHE A 85 6.40 7.18 -6.27
C PHE A 85 4.90 7.43 -6.12
N HIS A 86 4.50 8.66 -5.79
CA HIS A 86 3.10 9.04 -5.56
C HIS A 86 2.19 8.75 -6.75
N VAL A 87 2.63 9.02 -7.98
CA VAL A 87 1.83 8.76 -9.19
C VAL A 87 1.51 7.27 -9.35
N LEU A 88 2.42 6.38 -8.92
CA LEU A 88 2.21 4.94 -9.00
C LEU A 88 1.21 4.45 -7.94
N VAL A 89 1.37 4.89 -6.69
CA VAL A 89 0.49 4.45 -5.58
C VAL A 89 -0.88 5.13 -5.58
N ALA A 90 -1.02 6.27 -6.27
CA ALA A 90 -2.30 6.93 -6.50
C ALA A 90 -3.06 6.40 -7.72
N SER A 91 -2.47 5.49 -8.49
CA SER A 91 -3.14 4.88 -9.65
C SER A 91 -4.34 4.02 -9.21
N GLN A 92 -5.40 4.03 -10.03
CA GLN A 92 -6.58 3.19 -9.78
C GLN A 92 -6.21 1.70 -9.67
N GLU A 93 -5.26 1.22 -10.49
CA GLU A 93 -4.77 -0.16 -10.42
C GLU A 93 -4.20 -0.50 -9.05
N PHE A 94 -3.41 0.40 -8.45
CA PHE A 94 -2.85 0.18 -7.12
C PHE A 94 -3.93 0.26 -6.03
N VAL A 95 -4.75 1.32 -6.04
CA VAL A 95 -5.76 1.53 -5.01
C VAL A 95 -6.80 0.42 -4.99
N GLU A 96 -7.38 0.08 -6.15
CA GLU A 96 -8.39 -0.98 -6.22
C GLU A 96 -7.77 -2.37 -6.13
N GLY A 97 -6.67 -2.61 -6.85
CA GLY A 97 -6.03 -3.92 -6.99
C GLY A 97 -5.26 -4.37 -5.76
N VAL A 98 -4.81 -3.43 -4.91
CA VAL A 98 -4.03 -3.73 -3.69
C VAL A 98 -4.82 -3.38 -2.44
N LEU A 99 -5.16 -2.10 -2.25
CA LEU A 99 -5.73 -1.61 -0.99
C LEU A 99 -7.16 -2.09 -0.81
N VAL A 100 -8.07 -1.76 -1.73
CA VAL A 100 -9.47 -2.19 -1.66
C VAL A 100 -9.58 -3.71 -1.70
N ARG A 101 -8.78 -4.37 -2.54
CA ARG A 101 -8.74 -5.83 -2.61
C ARG A 101 -8.38 -6.50 -1.27
N SER A 102 -7.46 -5.91 -0.50
CA SER A 102 -7.04 -6.46 0.80
C SER A 102 -8.13 -6.46 1.88
N ILE A 103 -9.16 -5.62 1.71
CA ILE A 103 -10.27 -5.48 2.65
C ILE A 103 -11.60 -6.05 2.14
N LEU A 104 -11.57 -6.86 1.07
CA LEU A 104 -12.79 -7.49 0.57
C LEU A 104 -13.33 -8.50 1.59
N PRO A 105 -14.67 -8.58 1.79
CA PRO A 105 -15.28 -9.51 2.75
C PRO A 105 -14.87 -10.97 2.56
N LYS A 106 -14.56 -11.38 1.33
CA LYS A 106 -14.07 -12.72 0.99
C LYS A 106 -12.80 -13.14 1.75
N TYR A 107 -11.99 -12.18 2.18
CA TYR A 107 -10.74 -12.44 2.90
C TYR A 107 -10.90 -12.39 4.44
N ASN A 108 -12.10 -12.06 4.93
CA ASN A 108 -12.42 -11.90 6.36
C ASN A 108 -11.31 -11.18 7.17
N PRO A 109 -10.89 -9.99 6.73
CA PRO A 109 -9.83 -9.23 7.41
C PRO A 109 -10.29 -8.72 8.79
N PRO A 110 -9.37 -8.54 9.75
CA PRO A 110 -9.69 -7.94 11.04
C PRO A 110 -10.05 -6.46 10.88
N THR A 111 -10.89 -5.94 11.78
CA THR A 111 -11.33 -4.54 11.78
C THR A 111 -10.15 -3.56 11.75
N ALA A 112 -9.07 -3.85 12.49
CA ALA A 112 -7.87 -3.02 12.50
C ALA A 112 -7.24 -2.84 11.10
N LEU A 113 -7.29 -3.89 10.25
CA LEU A 113 -6.81 -3.80 8.87
C LEU A 113 -7.73 -2.94 8.01
N HIS A 114 -9.05 -3.09 8.18
CA HIS A 114 -10.03 -2.22 7.52
C HIS A 114 -9.77 -0.74 7.82
N ASP A 115 -9.66 -0.39 9.10
CA ASP A 115 -9.47 0.99 9.54
C ASP A 115 -8.16 1.57 9.00
N ARG A 116 -7.08 0.77 9.01
CA ARG A 116 -5.77 1.17 8.50
C ARG A 116 -5.81 1.47 7.00
N VAL A 117 -6.44 0.60 6.21
CA VAL A 117 -6.57 0.79 4.76
C VAL A 117 -7.44 2.00 4.43
N LEU A 118 -8.57 2.16 5.12
CA LEU A 118 -9.45 3.31 4.92
C LEU A 118 -8.75 4.62 5.27
N SER A 119 -7.97 4.66 6.36
CA SER A 119 -7.15 5.81 6.74
C SER A 119 -6.16 6.18 5.64
N LEU A 120 -5.45 5.19 5.07
CA LEU A 120 -4.50 5.41 3.98
C LEU A 120 -5.16 6.00 2.72
N ILE A 121 -6.31 5.46 2.33
CA ILE A 121 -7.08 5.93 1.16
C ILE A 121 -7.60 7.36 1.38
N GLN A 122 -8.15 7.65 2.57
CA GLN A 122 -8.74 8.95 2.87
C GLN A 122 -7.70 10.06 2.97
N VAL A 123 -6.63 9.83 3.73
CA VAL A 123 -5.66 10.87 4.07
C VAL A 123 -4.74 11.15 2.90
N TYR A 124 -4.18 10.11 2.28
CA TYR A 124 -3.07 10.29 1.36
C TYR A 124 -3.50 10.23 -0.11
N LEU A 125 -4.45 9.38 -0.47
CA LEU A 125 -4.83 9.20 -1.88
C LEU A 125 -5.84 10.25 -2.38
N CYS A 126 -6.77 10.74 -1.53
CA CYS A 126 -7.54 11.96 -1.88
C CYS A 126 -6.67 13.23 -1.83
N ARG A 127 -5.54 13.26 -1.08
CA ARG A 127 -4.61 14.40 -1.12
C ARG A 127 -3.72 14.42 -2.36
N CYS A 128 -3.20 13.29 -2.81
CA CYS A 128 -2.39 13.22 -4.04
C CYS A 128 -3.17 13.67 -5.29
N SER A 129 -4.49 13.57 -5.29
CA SER A 129 -5.34 14.06 -6.39
C SER A 129 -5.54 15.59 -6.40
N HIS A 130 -5.09 16.32 -5.36
CA HIS A 130 -5.11 17.78 -5.32
C HIS A 130 -3.80 18.45 -5.80
N THR A 131 -2.69 17.72 -5.90
CA THR A 131 -1.41 18.22 -6.43
C THR A 131 -1.31 18.16 -7.96
N SER A 132 -2.26 17.51 -8.63
CA SER A 132 -2.47 17.62 -10.07
C SER A 132 -3.45 18.78 -10.31
N VAL A 133 -3.00 19.88 -10.88
CA VAL A 133 -3.87 21.00 -11.29
C VAL A 133 -4.86 20.52 -12.34
N THR A 134 -6.04 20.03 -11.92
CA THR A 134 -7.38 20.30 -12.50
C THR A 134 -8.44 19.42 -11.83
N ARG A 135 -9.52 20.10 -11.38
CA ARG A 135 -10.80 19.56 -10.85
C ARG A 135 -10.83 19.20 -9.36
N ALA A 136 -10.58 20.22 -8.53
CA ALA A 136 -11.21 20.34 -7.22
C ALA A 136 -12.73 20.53 -7.38
N SER A 137 -13.50 19.45 -7.53
CA SER A 137 -14.97 19.52 -7.39
C SER A 137 -15.67 18.22 -6.97
N SER A 138 -14.97 17.08 -6.82
CA SER A 138 -15.67 15.81 -6.56
C SER A 138 -15.09 14.89 -5.47
N CYS A 139 -14.24 15.35 -4.55
CA CYS A 139 -14.04 14.61 -3.29
C CYS A 139 -15.24 14.88 -2.33
N ARG A 140 -16.47 14.65 -2.81
CA ARG A 140 -17.68 14.52 -1.98
C ARG A 140 -17.91 13.02 -1.83
N ARG A 141 -17.65 12.50 -0.62
CA ARG A 141 -17.82 11.12 -0.15
C ARG A 141 -18.71 10.24 -1.05
N PRO A 142 -18.17 9.21 -1.73
CA PRO A 142 -19.03 8.13 -2.17
C PRO A 142 -18.30 6.77 -2.11
N HIS A 143 -17.73 6.35 -0.97
CA HIS A 143 -17.26 4.95 -0.88
C HIS A 143 -17.28 4.26 0.49
N GLN A 144 -17.50 4.96 1.61
CA GLN A 144 -17.70 4.26 2.89
C GLN A 144 -19.00 3.45 2.93
N SER A 145 -20.04 3.82 2.17
CA SER A 145 -21.34 3.14 2.22
C SER A 145 -21.41 1.80 1.48
N LYS A 146 -20.50 1.54 0.52
CA LYS A 146 -20.53 0.29 -0.27
C LYS A 146 -19.74 -0.87 0.34
N TYR A 147 -18.88 -0.59 1.32
CA TYR A 147 -18.04 -1.59 1.97
C TYR A 147 -18.37 -1.82 3.46
N LEU A 148 -19.32 -1.06 4.03
CA LEU A 148 -19.96 -1.31 5.33
C LEU A 148 -21.36 -1.92 5.13
N ILE A 149 -21.45 -3.16 4.68
CA ILE A 149 -22.64 -4.01 4.81
C ILE A 149 -22.04 -5.41 5.03
N SER A 150 -22.10 -6.07 6.19
CA SER A 150 -23.15 -6.18 7.19
C SER A 150 -22.56 -6.80 8.46
N SER A 151 -22.73 -6.15 9.61
CA SER A 151 -22.60 -6.83 10.91
C SER A 151 -23.80 -7.78 11.06
N PRO A 152 -23.62 -9.06 11.44
CA PRO A 152 -24.73 -9.87 11.89
C PRO A 152 -25.14 -9.35 13.28
N SER A 153 -26.28 -8.67 13.35
CA SER A 153 -27.01 -8.54 14.60
C SER A 153 -27.52 -9.93 15.03
N GLN A 154 -27.54 -10.14 16.34
CA GLN A 154 -28.02 -11.32 17.05
C GLN A 154 -29.30 -11.93 16.47
#